data_AF-A0A957S8G9-F1
#
_entry.id   AF-A0A957S8G9-F1
#
_cell.length_a   1.000
_cell.length_b   1.000
_cell.length_c   1.000
_cell.angle_alpha   90.00
_cell.angle_beta   90.00
_cell.angle_gamma   90.00
#
_symmetry.space_group_name_H-M   'P 1'
#
loop_
_entity.id
_entity.type
_entity.pdbx_description
1 polymer ?
#
loop_
_entity_poly.entity_id
_entity_poly.type
_entity_poly.pdbx_seq_one_letter_code
_entity_poly.pdbx_strand_id
1 'polypeptide(L)'
;KDEQFGDSAFSAARYVVSCCVADAAYAGLLVQWPAIATLENDQWVQVRGHFELLDKDGQTVPILIANSVENTPQPNQPYLYP
;
A
#
# COMPACT_ATOMS: atom_id res chain seq x y z
N LYS A 1 6.69 3.93 -3.91
CA LYS A 1 6.77 5.12 -3.02
C LYS A 1 5.71 6.11 -3.47
N ASP A 2 5.14 6.91 -2.56
CA ASP A 2 4.05 7.82 -2.93
C ASP A 2 4.54 9.27 -3.04
N GLU A 3 4.52 9.81 -4.26
CA GLU A 3 5.01 11.17 -4.55
C GLU A 3 4.16 12.26 -3.89
N GLN A 4 2.89 11.99 -3.59
CA GLN A 4 1.97 12.96 -2.99
C GLN A 4 2.06 13.03 -1.46
N PHE A 5 2.77 12.09 -0.84
CA PHE A 5 2.91 12.00 0.62
C PHE A 5 4.38 12.02 1.09
N GLY A 6 5.30 12.34 0.16
CA GLY A 6 6.71 12.59 0.45
C GLY A 6 7.50 11.36 0.91
N ASP A 7 8.68 11.61 1.48
CA ASP A 7 9.69 10.58 1.80
C ASP A 7 9.36 9.70 3.04
N SER A 8 8.11 9.70 3.49
CA SER A 8 7.69 8.94 4.69
C SER A 8 6.47 8.05 4.47
N ALA A 9 6.05 7.86 3.22
CA ALA A 9 4.89 7.03 2.92
C ALA A 9 5.07 6.20 1.63
N PHE A 10 4.36 5.08 1.59
CA PHE A 10 4.23 4.26 0.39
C PHE A 10 2.82 3.67 0.32
N SER A 11 2.39 3.31 -0.87
CA SER A 11 1.14 2.61 -1.09
C SER A 11 1.40 1.10 -1.11
N ALA A 12 0.78 0.37 -0.18
CA ALA A 12 0.71 -1.09 -0.22
C ALA A 12 -0.57 -1.46 -0.96
N ALA A 13 -0.44 -2.09 -2.12
CA ALA A 13 -1.59 -2.36 -2.99
C ALA A 13 -1.53 -3.74 -3.62
N ARG A 14 -2.72 -4.27 -3.94
CA ARG A 14 -2.88 -5.43 -4.80
C ARG A 14 -3.79 -5.09 -5.96
N TYR A 15 -3.50 -5.67 -7.11
CA TYR A 15 -4.37 -5.54 -8.27
C TYR A 15 -5.62 -6.41 -8.10
N VAL A 16 -6.78 -5.81 -8.36
CA VAL A 16 -8.07 -6.48 -8.48
C VAL A 16 -8.34 -6.63 -9.97
N VAL A 17 -8.55 -7.86 -10.44
CA VAL A 17 -8.75 -8.18 -11.86
C VAL A 17 -10.03 -8.97 -12.00
N SER A 18 -10.87 -8.65 -12.99
CA SER A 18 -12.13 -9.38 -13.22
C SER A 18 -12.09 -10.31 -14.43
N CYS A 19 -11.42 -9.89 -15.51
CA CYS A 19 -11.45 -10.56 -16.80
C CYS A 19 -10.09 -10.52 -17.50
N CYS A 20 -9.38 -9.39 -17.44
CA CYS A 20 -8.09 -9.22 -18.11
C CYS A 20 -7.30 -8.07 -17.49
N VAL A 21 -6.01 -7.97 -17.80
CA VAL A 21 -5.16 -6.87 -17.31
C VAL A 21 -5.69 -5.47 -17.64
N ALA A 22 -6.52 -5.32 -18.68
CA ALA A 22 -7.10 -4.04 -19.05
C ALA A 22 -8.17 -3.53 -18.07
N ASP A 23 -8.74 -4.42 -17.25
CA ASP A 23 -9.70 -4.04 -16.20
C ASP A 23 -9.08 -3.94 -14.81
N ALA A 24 -7.76 -4.09 -14.70
CA ALA A 24 -7.07 -4.12 -13.43
C ALA A 24 -7.27 -2.81 -12.66
N ALA A 25 -7.93 -2.89 -11.51
CA ALA A 25 -7.97 -1.85 -10.51
C ALA A 25 -6.96 -2.15 -9.40
N TYR A 26 -6.69 -1.20 -8.52
CA TYR A 26 -5.87 -1.44 -7.34
C TYR A 26 -6.70 -1.29 -6.06
N ALA A 27 -6.58 -2.27 -5.16
CA ALA A 27 -7.01 -2.14 -3.77
C ALA A 27 -5.76 -1.78 -2.97
N GLY A 28 -5.62 -0.49 -2.64
CA GLY A 28 -4.43 0.07 -2.01
C GLY A 28 -4.73 0.73 -0.66
N LEU A 29 -3.71 0.75 0.19
CA LEU A 29 -3.70 1.46 1.46
C LEU A 29 -2.44 2.31 1.56
N LEU A 30 -2.61 3.56 1.97
CA LEU A 30 -1.49 4.44 2.26
C LEU A 30 -0.88 4.02 3.60
N VAL A 31 0.42 3.72 3.58
CA VAL A 31 1.20 3.29 4.74
C VAL A 31 2.21 4.37 5.07
N GLN A 32 2.15 4.89 6.29
CA GLN A 32 3.15 5.81 6.81
C GLN A 32 4.27 5.01 7.48
N TRP A 33 5.48 5.20 6.97
CA TRP A 33 6.68 4.49 7.41
C TRP A 33 7.93 5.34 7.13
N PRO A 34 8.69 5.76 8.15
CA PRO A 34 9.82 6.69 7.95
C PRO A 34 11.00 6.08 7.19
N ALA A 35 11.09 4.74 7.11
CA ALA A 35 12.20 4.05 6.47
C ALA A 35 11.86 3.58 5.04
N ILE A 36 11.08 4.34 4.25
CA ILE A 36 10.77 3.94 2.86
C ILE A 36 12.02 3.83 1.96
N ALA A 37 13.13 4.47 2.35
CA ALA A 37 14.39 4.38 1.63
C ALA A 37 14.95 2.94 1.59
N THR A 38 14.55 2.08 2.53
CA THR A 38 14.95 0.67 2.56
C THR A 38 14.09 -0.23 1.67
N LEU A 39 13.04 0.31 1.07
CA LEU A 39 12.10 -0.43 0.22
C LEU A 39 12.37 -0.12 -1.26
N GLU A 40 12.29 -1.15 -2.10
CA GLU A 40 12.22 -0.98 -3.55
C GLU A 40 10.76 -0.94 -3.99
N ASN A 41 10.50 -0.36 -5.17
CA ASN A 41 9.17 -0.45 -5.76
C ASN A 41 8.87 -1.89 -6.19
N ASP A 42 7.59 -2.22 -6.30
CA ASP A 42 7.10 -3.53 -6.78
C ASP A 42 7.56 -4.74 -5.94
N GLN A 43 7.82 -4.50 -4.64
CA GLN A 43 8.13 -5.54 -3.66
C GLN A 43 6.90 -5.96 -2.86
N TRP A 44 6.88 -7.24 -2.49
CA TRP A 44 5.91 -7.78 -1.54
C TRP A 44 6.36 -7.52 -0.11
N VAL A 45 5.50 -6.86 0.66
CA VAL A 45 5.73 -6.56 2.07
C VAL A 45 4.56 -7.00 2.94
N GLN A 46 4.86 -7.39 4.16
CA GLN A 46 3.91 -7.52 5.25
C GLN A 46 4.02 -6.29 6.16
N VAL A 47 2.91 -5.59 6.32
CA VAL A 47 2.83 -4.39 7.15
C VAL A 47 2.00 -4.68 8.39
N ARG A 48 2.50 -4.29 9.57
CA ARG A 48 1.76 -4.31 10.84
C ARG A 48 1.72 -2.91 11.41
N GLY A 49 0.58 -2.50 11.90
CA GLY A 49 0.33 -1.12 12.32
C GLY A 49 -1.06 -0.94 12.90
N HIS A 50 -1.41 0.32 13.13
CA HIS A 50 -2.77 0.73 13.50
C HIS A 50 -3.30 1.76 12.49
N PHE A 51 -4.62 1.79 12.34
CA PHE A 51 -5.27 2.75 11.45
C PHE A 51 -5.44 4.10 12.12
N GLU A 52 -5.21 5.16 11.35
CA GLU A 52 -5.56 6.53 11.70
C GLU A 52 -6.30 7.19 10.55
N LEU A 53 -7.00 8.28 10.86
CA LEU A 53 -7.68 9.11 9.86
C LEU A 53 -6.80 10.30 9.54
N LEU A 54 -6.48 10.49 8.26
CA LEU A 54 -5.77 11.65 7.75
C LEU A 54 -6.75 12.56 7.03
N ASP A 55 -6.80 13.84 7.43
CA ASP A 55 -7.46 14.87 6.63
C ASP A 55 -6.50 15.36 5.56
N LYS A 56 -6.85 15.14 4.28
CA LYS A 56 -6.13 15.66 3.13
C LYS A 56 -7.10 16.37 2.21
N ASP A 57 -6.86 17.66 2.01
CA ASP A 57 -7.65 18.51 1.13
C ASP A 57 -9.17 18.45 1.41
N GLY A 58 -9.54 18.34 2.70
CA GLY A 58 -10.94 18.24 3.15
C GLY A 58 -11.57 16.85 2.96
N GLN A 59 -10.77 15.85 2.60
CA GLN A 59 -11.17 14.45 2.56
C GLN A 59 -10.50 13.67 3.69
N THR A 60 -11.32 13.01 4.50
CA THR A 60 -10.82 12.09 5.53
C THR A 60 -10.56 10.73 4.92
N VAL A 61 -9.30 10.30 4.91
CA VAL A 61 -8.88 9.00 4.38
C VAL A 61 -8.25 8.14 5.48
N PRO A 62 -8.56 6.83 5.57
CA PRO A 62 -7.88 5.94 6.48
C PRO A 62 -6.46 5.66 5.98
N ILE A 63 -5.49 5.79 6.87
CA ILE A 63 -4.08 5.46 6.64
C ILE A 63 -3.61 4.43 7.66
N LEU A 64 -2.57 3.67 7.32
CA LEU A 64 -1.93 2.73 8.23
C LEU A 64 -0.63 3.32 8.76
N ILE A 65 -0.55 3.53 10.07
CA ILE A 65 0.70 3.91 10.74
C ILE A 65 1.46 2.62 11.04
N ALA A 66 2.55 2.36 10.32
CA ALA A 66 3.28 1.10 10.43
C ALA A 66 4.16 1.07 11.68
N ASN A 67 4.07 -0.02 12.44
CA ASN A 67 5.03 -0.41 13.48
C ASN A 67 6.13 -1.30 12.90
N SER A 68 5.80 -2.13 11.90
CA SER A 68 6.79 -2.93 11.16
C SER A 68 6.42 -3.10 9.69
N VAL A 69 7.44 -3.16 8.85
CA VAL A 69 7.37 -3.48 7.42
C VAL A 69 8.45 -4.51 7.13
N GLU A 70 8.06 -5.69 6.68
CA GLU A 70 8.96 -6.81 6.41
C GLU A 70 8.75 -7.32 4.99
N ASN A 71 9.82 -7.66 4.27
CA ASN A 71 9.70 -8.30 2.97
C ASN A 71 9.09 -9.69 3.13
N THR A 72 8.21 -10.05 2.20
CA THR A 72 7.58 -11.37 2.17
C THR A 72 7.68 -11.94 0.76
N PRO A 73 7.74 -13.27 0.56
CA PRO A 73 7.57 -13.84 -0.76
C PRO A 73 6.22 -13.40 -1.36
N GLN A 74 6.15 -13.43 -2.69
CA GLN A 74 4.88 -13.22 -3.39
C GLN A 74 3.79 -14.14 -2.82
N PRO A 75 2.61 -13.61 -2.46
CA PRO A 75 1.49 -14.42 -2.02
C PRO A 75 1.08 -15.43 -3.09
N ASN A 76 0.62 -16.62 -2.68
CA ASN A 76 0.12 -17.66 -3.60
C ASN A 76 -0.95 -17.15 -4.57
N GLN A 77 -1.73 -16.16 -4.12
CA GLN A 77 -2.66 -15.40 -4.95
C GLN A 77 -2.14 -13.95 -4.98
N PRO A 78 -1.48 -13.50 -6.05
CA PRO A 78 -0.98 -12.12 -6.15
C PRO A 78 -2.10 -11.12 -6.48
N TYR A 79 -3.09 -11.54 -7.28
CA TYR A 79 -4.25 -10.75 -7.67
C TYR A 79 -5.45 -11.04 -6.78
N LEU A 80 -6.30 -10.03 -6.60
CA LEU A 80 -7.62 -10.16 -6.02
C LEU A 80 -8.65 -10.29 -7.15
N TYR A 81 -9.77 -10.94 -6.85
CA TYR A 81 -10.87 -11.15 -7.80
C TYR A 81 -12.19 -10.80 -7.08
N PRO A 82 -13.11 -10.06 -7.72
CA PRO A 82 -14.44 -9.74 -7.17
C PRO A 82 -15.42 -10.92 -7.23
#